data_AF-A0A8T6S6M4-F1
#
_entry.id   AF-A0A8T6S6M4-F1
#
_cell.length_a   1.000
_cell.length_b   1.000
_cell.length_c   1.000
_cell.angle_alpha   90.00
_cell.angle_beta   90.00
_cell.angle_gamma   90.00
#
_symmetry.space_group_name_H-M   'P 1'
#
loop_
_entity.id
_entity.type
_entity.pdbx_description
1 polymer ?
#
loop_
_entity_poly.entity_id
_entity_poly.type
_entity_poly.pdbx_seq_one_letter_code
_entity_poly.pdbx_strand_id
1 'polypeptide(L)'
;FPNNPETIRGPTLDVVYADEFNFIANDEEMYDAILFTLGTTDGQFLCTSTPWTTDCIFYRIWHDKAFRDFATSHITYKDALEPHGPLKREIVEKIRRQFEGDPWRWKR
;
A
#
# COMPACT_ATOMS: atom_id res chain seq x y z
N PHE A 1 8.71 17.17 1.73
CA PHE A 1 8.23 16.10 0.83
C PHE A 1 6.70 16.20 0.74
N PRO A 2 6.07 15.75 -0.37
CA PRO A 2 4.61 15.83 -0.52
C PRO A 2 3.84 15.01 0.52
N ASN A 3 4.45 13.93 1.01
CA ASN A 3 4.05 13.16 2.19
C ASN A 3 4.71 13.75 3.44
N ASN A 4 3.97 14.54 4.22
CA ASN A 4 4.47 15.19 5.44
C ASN A 4 3.52 14.96 6.64
N PRO A 5 3.95 14.25 7.70
CA PRO A 5 3.17 14.02 8.91
C PRO A 5 2.69 15.31 9.59
N GLU A 6 3.47 16.39 9.52
CA GLU A 6 3.10 17.66 10.15
C GLU A 6 1.93 18.36 9.42
N THR A 7 1.81 18.16 8.12
CA THR A 7 0.79 18.84 7.30
C THR A 7 -0.57 18.13 7.37
N ILE A 8 -0.58 16.81 7.60
CA ILE A 8 -1.82 16.05 7.76
C ILE A 8 -2.44 16.21 9.16
N ARG A 9 -1.66 16.69 10.13
CA ARG A 9 -2.15 17.06 11.46
C ARG A 9 -2.83 18.44 11.39
N GLY A 10 -4.08 18.51 11.83
CA GLY A 10 -4.82 19.78 11.96
C GLY A 10 -6.10 19.87 11.13
N PRO A 11 -6.12 19.48 9.85
CA PRO A 11 -7.37 19.37 9.09
C PRO A 11 -8.31 18.33 9.73
N THR A 12 -9.61 18.55 9.63
CA THR A 12 -10.63 17.54 9.92
C THR A 12 -10.85 16.71 8.66
N LEU A 13 -10.58 15.40 8.72
CA LEU A 13 -10.68 14.49 7.57
C LEU A 13 -11.57 13.30 7.93
N ASP A 14 -12.44 12.89 7.02
CA ASP A 14 -13.27 11.68 7.18
C ASP A 14 -12.61 10.45 6.54
N VAL A 15 -11.71 10.65 5.56
CA VAL A 15 -11.01 9.58 4.86
C VAL A 15 -9.59 10.00 4.53
N VAL A 16 -8.63 9.09 4.75
CA VAL A 16 -7.28 9.18 4.21
C VAL A 16 -7.02 7.97 3.34
N TYR A 17 -6.58 8.21 2.10
CA TYR A 17 -6.12 7.19 1.17
C TYR A 17 -4.62 7.33 0.91
N ALA A 18 -3.85 6.29 1.22
CA ALA A 18 -2.42 6.24 0.99
C ALA A 18 -2.06 5.17 -0.06
N ASP A 19 -1.71 5.62 -1.26
CA ASP A 19 -1.21 4.75 -2.32
C ASP A 19 0.31 4.53 -2.21
N GLU A 20 0.75 3.34 -2.60
CA GLU A 20 2.13 2.87 -2.46
C GLU A 20 2.73 3.07 -1.05
N PHE A 21 1.96 2.69 -0.03
CA PHE A 21 2.28 2.98 1.37
C PHE A 21 3.60 2.38 1.86
N ASN A 22 4.05 1.25 1.32
CA ASN A 22 5.36 0.64 1.65
C ASN A 22 6.53 1.57 1.27
N PHE A 23 6.32 2.53 0.36
CA PHE A 23 7.36 3.46 -0.13
C PHE A 23 7.30 4.84 0.51
N ILE A 24 6.38 5.08 1.45
CA ILE A 24 6.37 6.31 2.23
C ILE A 24 7.56 6.30 3.18
N ALA A 25 8.45 7.29 3.05
CA ALA A 25 9.49 7.54 4.04
C ALA A 25 8.85 7.99 5.37
N ASN A 26 9.43 7.55 6.49
CA ASN A 26 8.92 7.81 7.84
C ASN A 26 7.45 7.39 8.00
N ASP A 27 7.11 6.20 7.50
CA ASP A 27 5.75 5.67 7.51
C ASP A 27 5.16 5.50 8.91
N GLU A 28 5.98 5.23 9.93
CA GLU A 28 5.52 5.24 11.33
C GLU A 28 4.97 6.60 11.76
N GLU A 29 5.76 7.67 11.58
CA GLU A 29 5.34 9.04 11.93
C GLU A 29 4.11 9.48 11.13
N MET A 30 4.06 9.08 9.85
CA MET A 30 2.90 9.32 8.98
C MET A 30 1.66 8.59 9.49
N TYR A 31 1.78 7.31 9.83
CA TYR A 31 0.67 6.51 10.31
C TYR A 31 0.10 7.05 11.62
N ASP A 32 0.97 7.42 12.57
CA ASP A 32 0.54 8.05 13.82
C ASP A 32 -0.21 9.36 13.56
N ALA A 33 0.31 10.19 12.64
CA ALA A 33 -0.36 11.43 12.27
C ALA A 33 -1.76 11.18 11.68
N ILE A 34 -1.91 10.19 10.81
CA ILE A 34 -3.20 9.79 10.23
C ILE A 34 -4.16 9.31 11.31
N LEU A 35 -3.69 8.45 12.22
CA LEU A 35 -4.50 7.89 13.29
C LEU A 35 -5.09 8.99 14.18
N PHE A 36 -4.28 9.98 14.59
CA PHE A 36 -4.76 11.09 15.40
C PHE A 36 -5.71 12.01 14.64
N THR A 37 -5.47 12.24 13.34
CA THR A 37 -6.35 13.07 12.53
C THR A 37 -7.73 12.43 12.36
N LEU A 38 -7.79 11.13 12.03
CA LEU A 38 -9.06 10.40 11.84
C LEU A 38 -9.78 10.06 13.15
N GLY A 39 -9.05 9.98 14.27
CA GLY A 39 -9.64 9.73 15.58
C GLY A 39 -10.64 10.81 16.05
N THR A 40 -10.63 11.98 15.43
CA THR A 40 -11.58 13.07 15.73
C THR A 40 -12.91 12.97 14.98
N THR A 41 -12.97 12.15 13.94
CA THR A 41 -14.11 12.05 13.00
C THR A 41 -14.71 10.66 12.89
N ASP A 42 -14.12 9.65 13.56
CA ASP A 42 -14.40 8.23 13.28
C ASP A 42 -14.16 7.89 11.80
N GLY A 43 -13.12 8.51 11.22
CA GLY A 43 -12.82 8.43 9.81
C GLY A 43 -12.11 7.14 9.38
N GLN A 44 -12.05 6.89 8.08
CA GLN A 44 -11.51 5.67 7.50
C GLN A 44 -10.10 5.85 6.93
N PHE A 45 -9.21 4.91 7.24
CA PHE A 45 -7.91 4.81 6.59
C PHE A 45 -7.90 3.68 5.57
N LEU A 46 -7.55 4.00 4.32
CA LEU A 46 -7.37 3.06 3.24
C LEU A 46 -5.94 3.15 2.74
N CYS A 47 -5.29 2.00 2.53
CA CYS A 47 -3.94 1.97 1.97
C CYS A 47 -3.76 0.84 0.96
N THR A 48 -2.99 1.13 -0.07
CA THR A 48 -2.58 0.18 -1.12
C THR A 48 -1.06 0.21 -1.25
N SER A 49 -0.45 -0.92 -1.59
CA SER A 49 0.96 -0.95 -1.96
C SER A 49 1.34 -2.26 -2.62
N THR A 50 2.38 -2.21 -3.45
CA THR A 50 3.13 -3.42 -3.80
C THR A 50 4.05 -3.83 -2.63
N PRO A 51 4.13 -5.12 -2.26
CA PRO A 51 5.04 -5.56 -1.20
C PRO A 51 6.51 -5.29 -1.58
N TRP A 52 7.27 -4.63 -0.69
CA TRP A 52 8.68 -4.35 -0.92
C TRP A 52 9.57 -4.70 0.28
N THR A 53 9.51 -3.91 1.35
CA THR A 53 10.18 -4.26 2.62
C THR A 53 9.19 -4.92 3.58
N THR A 54 9.74 -5.67 4.53
CA THR A 54 8.99 -6.14 5.71
C THR A 54 9.11 -5.19 6.90
N ASP A 55 10.01 -4.22 6.81
CA ASP A 55 10.24 -3.18 7.81
C ASP A 55 9.45 -1.91 7.42
N CYS A 56 8.12 -2.01 7.52
CA CYS A 56 7.18 -0.90 7.30
C CYS A 56 5.82 -1.19 7.97
N ILE A 57 5.03 -0.15 8.22
CA ILE A 57 3.65 -0.23 8.72
C ILE A 57 2.79 -1.05 7.76
N PHE A 58 2.92 -0.86 6.44
CA PHE A 58 2.11 -1.63 5.49
C PHE A 58 2.29 -3.15 5.69
N TYR A 59 3.53 -3.63 5.89
CA TYR A 59 3.76 -5.03 6.20
C TYR A 59 3.18 -5.44 7.56
N ARG A 60 3.33 -4.59 8.59
CA ARG A 60 2.74 -4.87 9.92
C ARG A 60 1.21 -4.98 9.88
N ILE A 61 0.52 -4.18 9.06
CA ILE A 61 -0.94 -4.28 8.89
C ILE A 61 -1.38 -5.71 8.52
N TRP A 62 -0.58 -6.42 7.71
CA TRP A 62 -0.88 -7.78 7.27
C TRP A 62 -0.50 -8.86 8.28
N HIS A 63 0.48 -8.62 9.13
CA HIS A 63 1.18 -9.69 9.87
C HIS A 63 1.16 -9.53 11.39
N ASP A 64 0.97 -8.32 11.90
CA ASP A 64 0.93 -8.05 13.34
C ASP A 64 -0.51 -8.11 13.87
N LYS A 65 -0.67 -8.75 15.03
CA LYS A 65 -1.96 -8.89 15.71
C LYS A 65 -2.55 -7.55 16.14
N ALA A 66 -1.73 -6.52 16.33
CA ALA A 66 -2.18 -5.19 16.69
C ALA A 66 -3.05 -4.54 15.59
N PHE A 67 -2.94 -4.98 14.33
CA PHE A 67 -3.65 -4.41 13.18
C PHE A 67 -4.81 -5.28 12.69
N ARG A 68 -5.31 -6.20 13.52
CA ARG A 68 -6.38 -7.15 13.13
C ARG A 68 -7.71 -6.50 12.75
N ASP A 69 -7.93 -5.25 13.14
CA ASP A 69 -9.13 -4.50 12.78
C ASP A 69 -9.11 -4.05 11.31
N PHE A 70 -7.97 -4.15 10.62
CA PHE A 70 -7.89 -3.91 9.18
C PHE A 70 -8.51 -5.05 8.40
N ALA A 71 -9.45 -4.71 7.52
CA ALA A 71 -9.81 -5.56 6.41
C ALA A 71 -8.67 -5.57 5.38
N THR A 72 -8.14 -6.75 5.07
CA THR A 72 -7.03 -6.92 4.11
C THR A 72 -7.50 -7.66 2.86
N SER A 73 -7.01 -7.24 1.69
CA SER A 73 -7.32 -7.86 0.40
C SER A 73 -6.07 -7.91 -0.48
N HIS A 74 -5.80 -9.08 -1.06
CA HIS A 74 -4.61 -9.32 -1.88
C HIS A 74 -5.07 -9.63 -3.31
N ILE A 75 -4.69 -8.76 -4.24
CA ILE A 75 -5.01 -8.89 -5.67
C ILE A 75 -3.71 -9.15 -6.41
N THR A 76 -3.66 -10.27 -7.13
CA THR A 76 -2.49 -10.62 -7.94
C THR A 76 -2.64 -10.11 -9.36
N TYR A 77 -1.55 -10.04 -10.11
CA TYR A 77 -1.62 -9.70 -11.54
C TYR A 77 -2.54 -10.65 -12.32
N LYS A 78 -2.71 -11.90 -11.86
CA LYS A 78 -3.58 -12.90 -12.51
C LYS A 78 -5.05 -12.51 -12.43
N ASP A 79 -5.45 -11.88 -11.33
CA ASP A 79 -6.83 -11.41 -11.13
C ASP A 79 -7.13 -10.19 -12.01
N ALA A 80 -6.09 -9.44 -12.39
CA ALA A 80 -6.17 -8.33 -13.32
C ALA A 80 -6.03 -8.74 -14.81
N LEU A 81 -5.74 -10.00 -15.13
CA LEU A 81 -5.53 -10.46 -16.50
C LEU A 81 -6.81 -10.45 -17.34
N GLU A 82 -6.66 -10.19 -18.63
CA GLU A 82 -7.70 -10.39 -19.63
C GLU A 82 -8.21 -11.86 -19.67
N PRO A 83 -9.51 -12.08 -19.94
CA PRO A 83 -10.51 -11.11 -20.39
C PRO A 83 -11.24 -10.36 -19.26
N HIS A 84 -10.99 -10.70 -18.00
CA HIS A 84 -11.78 -10.20 -16.86
C HIS A 84 -11.19 -8.97 -16.19
N GLY A 85 -9.92 -8.66 -16.45
CA GLY A 85 -9.27 -7.45 -15.98
C GLY A 85 -8.54 -6.68 -17.08
N PRO A 86 -7.98 -5.50 -16.74
CA PRO A 86 -7.39 -4.58 -17.71
C PRO A 86 -5.97 -4.96 -18.17
N LEU A 87 -5.32 -5.94 -17.54
CA LEU A 87 -3.93 -6.32 -17.82
C LEU A 87 -3.86 -7.29 -19.02
N LYS A 88 -3.20 -6.84 -20.09
CA LYS A 88 -2.96 -7.66 -21.28
C LYS A 88 -1.86 -8.68 -21.05
N ARG A 89 -2.02 -9.90 -21.59
CA ARG A 89 -0.99 -10.97 -21.49
C ARG A 89 0.35 -10.55 -22.08
N GLU A 90 0.32 -9.82 -23.20
CA GLU A 90 1.52 -9.30 -23.87
C GLU A 90 2.38 -8.40 -22.97
N ILE A 91 1.74 -7.61 -22.09
CA ILE A 91 2.43 -6.73 -21.13
C ILE A 91 3.17 -7.58 -20.10
N VAL A 92 2.51 -8.63 -19.59
CA VAL A 92 3.12 -9.56 -18.62
C VAL A 92 4.33 -10.26 -19.22
N GLU A 93 4.24 -10.72 -20.47
CA GLU A 93 5.36 -11.31 -21.20
C GLU A 93 6.51 -10.32 -21.43
N LYS A 94 6.19 -9.06 -21.70
CA LYS A 94 7.21 -8.00 -21.82
C LYS A 94 7.93 -7.75 -20.49
N ILE A 95 7.19 -7.65 -19.39
CA ILE A 95 7.77 -7.45 -18.04
C ILE A 95 8.63 -8.66 -17.66
N ARG A 96 8.14 -9.88 -17.91
CA ARG A 96 8.88 -11.11 -17.63
C ARG A 96 10.23 -11.12 -18.35
N ARG A 97 10.26 -10.76 -19.64
CA ARG A 97 11.50 -10.64 -20.43
C ARG A 97 12.46 -9.58 -19.85
N GLN A 98 11.95 -8.45 -19.41
CA GLN A 98 12.76 -7.39 -18.79
C GLN A 98 13.40 -7.83 -17.47
N PHE A 99 12.78 -8.78 -16.75
CA PHE A 99 13.27 -9.28 -15.47
C PHE A 99 13.95 -10.66 -15.55
N GLU A 100 14.21 -11.20 -16.75
CA GLU A 100 14.89 -12.50 -16.92
C GLU A 100 16.26 -12.57 -16.23
N GLY A 101 16.97 -11.44 -16.12
CA GLY A 101 18.26 -11.35 -15.42
C GLY A 101 18.15 -11.20 -13.89
N ASP A 102 16.95 -11.02 -13.34
CA ASP A 102 16.72 -10.85 -11.90
C ASP A 102 15.42 -11.58 -11.48
N PRO A 103 15.51 -12.89 -11.22
CA PRO A 103 14.35 -13.71 -10.83
C PRO A 103 13.68 -13.25 -9.54
N TRP A 104 14.39 -12.51 -8.68
CA TRP A 104 13.82 -11.97 -7.44
C TRP A 104 12.82 -10.85 -7.74
N ARG A 105 13.14 -9.97 -8.70
CA ARG A 105 12.21 -8.91 -9.17
C ARG A 105 10.93 -9.44 -9.81
N TRP A 106 10.95 -10.65 -10.36
CA TRP A 106 9.76 -11.29 -10.93
C TRP A 106 8.89 -12.00 -9.89
N LYS A 107 9.50 -12.53 -8.82
CA LYS A 107 8.79 -13.31 -7.79
C LYS A 107 8.08 -12.48 -6.73
N ARG A 108 8.59 -11.27 -6.46
CA ARG A 108 7.99 -10.33 -5.50
C ARG A 108 6.59 -9.88 -5.94
#